data_AF-A0AAV9LHA3-F1
#
_entry.id   AF-A0AAV9LHA3-F1
#
_cell.length_a   1.000
_cell.length_b   1.000
_cell.length_c   1.000
_cell.angle_alpha   90.00
_cell.angle_beta   90.00
_cell.angle_gamma   90.00
#
_symmetry.space_group_name_H-M   'P 1'
#
loop_
_entity.id
_entity.type
_entity.pdbx_description
1 polymer ?
#
loop_
_entity_poly.entity_id
_entity_poly.type
_entity_poly.pdbx_seq_one_letter_code
_entity_poly.pdbx_strand_id
1 'polypeptide(L)'
;MELHQRATFNPFLFASVMNVWTHDIQDEVSWHMLFVDDIVLIDHTCNEVNAKVKVWRQTLEAKEFKLSRTKTEYVECKFNDAMHEVGVPKRDRFKYLGSIVQGRGDIDDDITHRIDTA
;
A
#
# COMPACT_ATOMS: atom_id res chain seq x y z
N MET A 1 -3.56 9.51 -29.85
CA MET A 1 -4.74 8.64 -29.68
C MET A 1 -5.12 8.76 -28.22
N GLU A 2 -5.99 9.71 -27.91
CA GLU A 2 -6.37 10.06 -26.54
C GLU A 2 -7.40 9.04 -26.06
N LEU A 3 -7.03 8.27 -25.03
CA LEU A 3 -7.94 7.31 -24.42
C LEU A 3 -8.97 8.09 -23.61
N HIS A 4 -10.26 7.88 -23.93
CA HIS A 4 -11.39 8.47 -23.23
C HIS A 4 -11.29 8.23 -21.71
N GLN A 5 -11.06 9.30 -20.96
CA GLN A 5 -10.97 9.33 -19.50
C GLN A 5 -12.35 9.23 -18.84
N ARG A 6 -13.15 8.23 -19.25
CA ARG A 6 -14.52 8.01 -18.74
C ARG A 6 -15.02 6.57 -18.87
N ALA A 7 -14.12 5.59 -18.87
CA ALA A 7 -14.51 4.24 -18.48
C ALA A 7 -14.41 4.17 -16.95
N THR A 8 -15.52 4.38 -16.25
CA THR A 8 -15.61 3.97 -14.84
C THR A 8 -15.53 2.45 -14.85
N PHE A 9 -14.32 1.90 -14.78
CA PHE A 9 -14.13 0.47 -14.58
C PHE A 9 -14.94 0.12 -13.33
N ASN A 10 -15.86 -0.84 -13.45
CA ASN A 10 -16.62 -1.30 -12.29
C ASN A 10 -15.59 -1.72 -11.21
N PRO A 11 -15.58 -1.08 -10.02
CA PRO A 11 -14.61 -1.39 -8.97
C PRO A 11 -14.58 -2.88 -8.63
N PHE A 12 -15.73 -3.56 -8.74
CA PHE A 12 -15.83 -5.00 -8.54
C PHE A 12 -15.06 -5.81 -9.58
N LEU A 13 -15.14 -5.44 -10.86
CA LEU A 13 -14.40 -6.11 -11.94
C LEU A 13 -12.90 -5.85 -11.80
N PHE A 14 -12.51 -4.62 -11.44
CA PHE A 14 -11.12 -4.29 -11.18
C PHE A 14 -10.55 -5.14 -10.03
N ALA A 15 -11.23 -5.17 -8.88
CA ALA A 15 -10.85 -6.00 -7.75
C ALA A 15 -10.78 -7.49 -8.11
N SER A 16 -11.74 -8.00 -8.90
CA SER A 16 -11.75 -9.39 -9.35
C SER A 16 -10.54 -9.75 -10.21
N VAL A 17 -10.19 -8.88 -11.17
CA VAL A 17 -9.02 -9.08 -12.04
C VAL A 17 -7.74 -9.01 -11.21
N MET A 18 -7.61 -8.00 -10.34
CA MET A 18 -6.46 -7.87 -9.44
C MET A 18 -6.30 -9.11 -8.56
N ASN A 19 -7.39 -9.61 -7.98
CA ASN A 19 -7.37 -10.80 -7.12
C ASN A 19 -6.85 -12.04 -7.85
N VAL A 20 -7.31 -12.29 -9.08
CA VAL A 20 -6.81 -13.41 -9.91
C VAL A 20 -5.34 -13.18 -10.28
N TRP A 21 -4.95 -11.94 -10.55
CA TRP A 21 -3.61 -11.64 -11.04
C TRP A 21 -2.55 -11.64 -9.96
N THR A 22 -2.92 -11.33 -8.72
CA THR A 22 -2.02 -11.29 -7.56
C THR A 22 -2.10 -12.56 -6.71
N HIS A 23 -2.92 -13.54 -7.09
CA HIS A 23 -3.15 -14.78 -6.34
C HIS A 23 -1.83 -15.45 -5.88
N ASP A 24 -0.83 -15.52 -6.76
CA ASP A 24 0.43 -16.23 -6.48
C ASP A 24 1.39 -15.48 -5.55
N ILE A 25 1.09 -14.21 -5.23
CA ILE A 25 1.90 -13.34 -4.37
C ILE A 25 1.15 -12.82 -3.13
N GLN A 26 -0.13 -13.20 -2.98
CA GLN A 26 -0.93 -12.93 -1.78
C GLN A 26 -0.58 -14.00 -0.72
N ASP A 27 -0.01 -13.61 0.44
CA ASP A 27 0.15 -14.54 1.58
C ASP A 27 -1.19 -14.70 2.33
N GLU A 28 -1.43 -15.89 2.90
CA GLU A 28 -2.64 -16.23 3.70
C GLU A 28 -2.97 -15.22 4.82
N VAL A 29 -1.97 -14.57 5.41
CA VAL A 29 -2.09 -13.72 6.61
C VAL A 29 -1.62 -12.29 6.35
N SER A 30 -1.41 -11.92 5.10
CA SER A 30 -1.07 -10.56 4.74
C SER A 30 -2.38 -9.81 4.50
N TRP A 31 -2.67 -8.83 5.37
CA TRP A 31 -3.85 -7.97 5.29
C TRP A 31 -3.74 -7.03 4.07
N HIS A 32 -3.72 -7.61 2.88
CA HIS A 32 -3.77 -6.90 1.62
C HIS A 32 -5.19 -6.34 1.48
N MET A 33 -5.42 -5.17 2.04
CA MET A 33 -6.56 -4.36 1.66
C MET A 33 -6.30 -3.85 0.22
N LEU A 34 -6.55 -4.71 -0.76
CA LEU A 34 -6.69 -4.32 -2.15
C LEU A 34 -7.96 -3.48 -2.27
N PHE A 35 -7.83 -2.17 -2.05
CA PHE A 35 -8.93 -1.26 -2.27
C PHE A 35 -8.71 -0.55 -3.60
N VAL A 36 -9.40 -1.02 -4.63
CA VAL A 36 -9.27 -0.49 -6.00
C VAL A 36 -7.79 -0.48 -6.39
N ASP A 37 -7.16 0.68 -6.50
CA ASP A 37 -5.78 0.89 -6.95
C ASP A 37 -4.71 0.85 -5.85
N ASP A 38 -5.09 0.69 -4.58
CA ASP A 38 -4.15 0.70 -3.44
C ASP A 38 -3.80 -0.71 -2.95
N ILE A 39 -2.50 -0.93 -2.69
CA ILE A 39 -1.94 -2.18 -2.15
C ILE A 39 -1.18 -1.86 -0.86
N VAL A 40 -1.52 -2.53 0.23
CA VAL A 40 -0.83 -2.41 1.52
C VAL A 40 -0.04 -3.68 1.79
N LEU A 41 1.28 -3.54 2.01
CA LEU A 41 2.19 -4.63 2.35
C LEU A 41 2.62 -4.49 3.82
N ILE A 42 2.46 -5.55 4.60
CA ILE A 42 2.81 -5.58 6.03
C ILE A 42 3.69 -6.80 6.29
N ASP A 43 4.77 -6.60 7.03
CA ASP A 43 5.65 -7.66 7.52
C ASP A 43 6.32 -7.26 8.83
N HIS A 44 7.03 -8.20 9.46
CA HIS A 44 7.71 -8.01 10.73
C HIS A 44 8.98 -7.18 10.62
N THR A 45 9.68 -7.26 9.48
CA THR A 45 10.93 -6.51 9.26
C THR A 45 10.90 -5.66 8.00
N CYS A 46 11.66 -4.56 8.03
CA CYS A 46 11.87 -3.70 6.86
C CYS A 46 12.47 -4.45 5.65
N ASN A 47 13.29 -5.46 5.90
CA ASN A 47 13.90 -6.29 4.86
C ASN A 47 12.87 -7.17 4.16
N GLU A 48 11.96 -7.78 4.91
CA GLU A 48 10.86 -8.58 4.36
C GLU A 48 9.88 -7.69 3.58
N VAL A 49 9.50 -6.52 4.12
CA VAL A 49 8.68 -5.54 3.39
C VAL A 49 9.35 -5.13 2.07
N ASN A 50 10.66 -4.87 2.07
CA ASN A 50 11.39 -4.50 0.85
C ASN A 50 11.46 -5.66 -0.15
N ALA A 51 11.63 -6.90 0.31
CA ALA A 51 11.57 -8.09 -0.53
C ALA A 51 10.18 -8.23 -1.17
N LYS A 52 9.11 -8.06 -0.39
CA LYS A 52 7.72 -8.05 -0.87
C LYS A 52 7.48 -6.95 -1.90
N VAL A 53 7.90 -5.71 -1.63
CA VAL A 53 7.79 -4.59 -2.59
C VAL A 53 8.44 -4.94 -3.94
N LYS A 54 9.61 -5.60 -3.93
CA LYS A 54 10.28 -6.02 -5.17
C LYS A 54 9.49 -7.08 -5.93
N VAL A 55 9.00 -8.11 -5.24
CA VAL A 55 8.18 -9.19 -5.84
C VAL A 55 6.89 -8.63 -6.42
N TRP A 56 6.19 -7.78 -5.66
CA TRP A 56 4.96 -7.11 -6.10
C TRP A 56 5.21 -6.22 -7.31
N ARG A 57 6.27 -5.41 -7.31
CA ARG A 57 6.64 -4.58 -8.47
C ARG A 57 6.87 -5.42 -9.71
N GLN A 58 7.72 -6.45 -9.63
CA GLN A 58 8.05 -7.29 -10.78
C GLN A 58 6.83 -8.03 -11.32
N THR A 59 5.96 -8.54 -10.44
CA THR A 59 4.75 -9.27 -10.84
C THR A 59 3.73 -8.36 -11.52
N LEU A 60 3.54 -7.14 -11.00
CA LEU A 60 2.64 -6.16 -11.61
C LEU A 60 3.20 -5.66 -12.94
N GLU A 61 4.50 -5.35 -13.01
CA GLU A 61 5.17 -4.92 -14.25
C GLU A 61 5.08 -5.99 -15.35
N ALA A 62 5.21 -7.27 -14.99
CA ALA A 62 5.04 -8.40 -15.92
C ALA A 62 3.61 -8.50 -16.49
N LYS A 63 2.62 -7.93 -15.78
CA LYS A 63 1.21 -7.87 -16.19
C LYS A 63 0.82 -6.48 -16.74
N GLU A 64 1.81 -5.70 -17.16
CA GLU A 64 1.67 -4.34 -17.71
C GLU A 64 1.12 -3.28 -16.73
N PHE A 65 1.00 -3.62 -15.44
CA PHE A 65 0.68 -2.66 -14.38
C PHE A 65 1.94 -1.94 -13.92
N LYS A 66 1.80 -0.65 -13.58
CA LYS A 66 2.90 0.17 -13.07
C LYS A 66 2.55 0.70 -11.70
N LEU A 67 3.46 0.49 -10.75
CA LEU A 67 3.39 1.15 -9.45
C LEU A 67 3.73 2.64 -9.60
N SER A 68 2.91 3.50 -9.01
CA SER A 68 3.15 4.94 -9.00
C SER A 68 4.26 5.28 -8.01
N ARG A 69 5.48 5.53 -8.50
CA ARG A 69 6.63 5.90 -7.64
C ARG A 69 6.38 7.12 -6.76
N THR A 70 5.49 8.02 -7.17
CA THR A 70 5.15 9.24 -6.44
C THR A 70 4.05 9.04 -5.39
N LYS A 71 3.25 7.97 -5.51
CA LYS A 71 2.20 7.60 -4.54
C LYS A 71 2.59 6.45 -3.63
N THR A 72 3.57 5.62 -4.03
CA THR A 72 4.09 4.55 -3.19
C THR A 72 4.88 5.16 -2.05
N GLU A 73 4.36 5.02 -0.83
CA GLU A 73 4.98 5.45 0.42
C GLU A 73 5.12 4.23 1.34
N TYR A 74 6.03 4.28 2.32
CA TYR A 74 6.08 3.28 3.38
C TYR A 74 6.05 3.94 4.76
N VAL A 75 5.39 3.28 5.71
CA VAL A 75 5.48 3.61 7.13
C VAL A 75 6.10 2.44 7.84
N GLU A 76 7.18 2.71 8.54
CA GLU A 76 7.78 1.77 9.47
C GLU A 76 7.14 1.98 10.83
N CYS A 77 6.47 0.95 11.34
CA CYS A 77 6.11 0.91 12.74
C CYS A 77 7.36 0.54 13.54
N LYS A 78 7.87 1.48 14.33
CA LYS A 78 9.05 1.34 15.19
C LYS A 78 8.75 0.38 16.36
N PHE A 79 8.65 -0.91 16.06
CA PHE A 79 8.66 -1.96 17.08
C PHE A 79 10.09 -2.44 17.37
N ASN A 80 11.08 -2.12 16.51
CA ASN A 80 12.50 -2.37 16.71
C ASN A 80 13.37 -1.25 16.08
N ASP A 81 14.57 -1.02 16.66
CA ASP A 81 15.40 0.19 16.52
C ASP A 81 16.35 0.22 15.30
N ALA A 82 16.13 -0.64 14.30
CA ALA A 82 17.05 -0.80 13.17
C ALA A 82 16.62 0.08 11.97
N MET A 83 17.34 1.17 11.70
CA MET A 83 17.16 1.92 10.45
C MET A 83 17.54 1.05 9.26
N HIS A 84 16.61 0.86 8.33
CA HIS A 84 16.90 0.34 7.00
C HIS A 84 16.42 1.33 5.94
N GLU A 85 17.30 1.67 5.00
CA GLU A 85 16.93 2.47 3.84
C GLU A 85 16.16 1.60 2.84
N VAL A 86 14.86 1.83 2.77
CA VAL A 86 14.03 1.34 1.66
C VAL A 86 14.18 2.32 0.50
N GLY A 87 14.21 1.83 -0.74
CA GLY A 87 14.21 2.67 -1.95
C GLY A 87 12.87 3.38 -2.23
N VAL A 88 12.06 3.60 -1.19
CA VAL A 88 10.74 4.24 -1.19
C VAL A 88 10.79 5.34 -0.12
N PRO A 89 10.14 6.50 -0.28
CA PRO A 89 10.14 7.53 0.74
C PRO A 89 9.49 7.04 2.05
N LYS A 90 10.22 7.21 3.17
CA LYS A 90 9.67 6.97 4.51
C LYS A 90 8.73 8.09 4.89
N ARG A 91 7.57 7.73 5.44
CA ARG A 91 6.68 8.66 6.14
C ARG A 91 6.56 8.28 7.60
N ASP A 92 6.40 9.29 8.45
CA ASP A 92 6.07 9.09 9.86
C ASP A 92 4.55 8.96 10.08
N ARG A 93 3.75 9.48 9.13
CA ARG A 93 2.30 9.46 9.10
C ARG A 93 1.82 9.04 7.71
N PHE A 94 0.90 8.10 7.63
CA PHE A 94 0.30 7.63 6.38
C PHE A 94 -1.21 7.67 6.47
N LYS A 95 -1.84 8.27 5.45
CA LYS A 95 -3.29 8.35 5.36
C LYS A 95 -3.81 7.20 4.53
N TYR A 96 -4.67 6.38 5.12
CA TYR A 96 -5.31 5.25 4.44
C TYR A 96 -6.81 5.23 4.73
N LEU A 97 -7.63 5.31 3.68
CA LEU A 97 -9.10 5.28 3.76
C LEU A 97 -9.68 6.27 4.81
N GLY A 98 -9.07 7.45 4.92
CA GLY A 98 -9.49 8.48 5.87
C GLY A 98 -8.92 8.34 7.29
N SER A 99 -8.25 7.24 7.59
CA SER A 99 -7.53 7.04 8.86
C SER A 99 -6.05 7.42 8.74
N ILE A 100 -5.42 7.81 9.85
CA ILE A 100 -3.99 8.11 9.93
C ILE A 100 -3.29 6.98 10.69
N VAL A 101 -2.31 6.35 10.02
CA VAL A 101 -1.40 5.38 10.61
C VAL A 101 -0.08 6.07 10.91
N GLN A 102 0.39 5.95 12.14
CA GLN A 102 1.65 6.54 12.58
C GLN A 102 2.71 5.47 12.84
N GLY A 103 3.96 5.79 12.53
CA GLY A 103 5.09 4.88 12.75
C GLY A 103 5.38 4.55 14.22
N ARG A 104 4.76 5.25 15.18
CA ARG A 104 4.87 4.90 16.61
C ARG A 104 3.87 3.84 17.06
N GLY A 105 2.89 3.49 16.22
CA GLY A 105 1.82 2.57 16.56
C GLY A 105 0.75 3.15 17.49
N ASP A 106 0.82 4.43 17.84
CA ASP A 106 -0.23 5.14 18.58
C ASP A 106 -1.32 5.71 17.64
N ILE A 107 -2.45 6.09 18.24
CA ILE A 107 -3.66 6.53 17.53
C ILE A 107 -3.95 8.03 17.69
N ASP A 108 -3.07 8.78 18.35
CA ASP A 108 -3.30 10.18 18.74
C ASP A 108 -3.55 11.09 17.52
N ASP A 109 -2.80 10.90 16.44
CA ASP A 109 -3.00 11.66 15.20
C ASP A 109 -4.31 11.30 14.50
N ASP A 110 -4.74 10.03 14.57
CA ASP A 110 -6.02 9.62 13.97
C ASP A 110 -7.20 10.24 14.73
N ILE A 111 -7.14 10.22 16.05
CA ILE A 111 -8.13 10.86 16.93
C ILE A 111 -8.18 12.36 16.63
N THR A 112 -7.03 13.02 16.60
CA THR A 112 -6.94 14.46 16.34
C THR A 112 -7.53 14.80 14.97
N HIS A 113 -7.14 14.07 13.93
CA HIS A 113 -7.67 14.28 12.58
C HIS A 113 -9.19 14.07 12.50
N ARG A 114 -9.74 13.07 13.21
CA ARG A 114 -11.20 12.83 13.24
C ARG A 114 -11.97 13.92 13.97
N ILE A 115 -11.38 14.51 15.02
CA ILE A 115 -11.99 15.65 15.72
C ILE A 115 -11.96 16.89 14.84
N ASP A 116 -10.83 17.17 14.20
CA ASP A 116 -10.66 18.36 13.34
C ASP A 116 -11.52 18.32 12.06
N THR A 117 -11.92 17.11 11.63
CA THR A 117 -12.72 16.90 10.41
C THR A 117 -14.22 16.75 10.72
N ALA A 118 -14.63 16.75 12.00
CA ALA A 118 -16.03 16.67 12.44
C ALA A 118 -16.72 18.05 12.47
#